data_AF-A0A965ZMT5-F1
#
_entry.id   AF-A0A965ZMT5-F1
#
_cell.length_a   1.000
_cell.length_b   1.000
_cell.length_c   1.000
_cell.angle_alpha   90.00
_cell.angle_beta   90.00
_cell.angle_gamma   90.00
#
_symmetry.space_group_name_H-M   'P 1'
#
loop_
_entity.id
_entity.type
_entity.pdbx_description
1 polymer ?
#
loop_
_entity_poly.entity_id
_entity_poly.type
_entity_poly.pdbx_seq_one_letter_code
_entity_poly.pdbx_strand_id
1 'polypeptide(L)'
;MTIANTGKNLLFRHRFAVLFALLLCVILIPPYFENALWIGDFWRWLFTLVLLWALYTVAGSRRVLILAALMLVPTMASTWLADPGQEIYLAYVDNITNIIYFTLICAFLGQYILTTRRVTLEVIFAAMCLYMILAILWAAIYTNLELYYKDAFTFNGQLAVDAGVVQESVFRQMIYFSFVTLSTLGYG
;
A
#
# COMPACT_ATOMS: atom_id res chain seq x y z
N MET A 1 -34.19 8.13 -19.94
CA MET A 1 -33.00 7.28 -19.70
C MET A 1 -31.83 8.19 -19.32
N THR A 2 -31.73 8.60 -18.05
CA THR A 2 -30.73 9.62 -17.64
C THR A 2 -30.38 9.54 -16.15
N ILE A 3 -30.35 8.34 -15.56
CA ILE A 3 -30.07 8.15 -14.12
C ILE A 3 -28.71 7.43 -13.89
N ALA A 4 -28.14 6.80 -14.92
CA ALA A 4 -26.90 6.03 -14.79
C ALA A 4 -25.59 6.88 -14.78
N ASN A 5 -25.64 8.19 -15.11
CA ASN A 5 -24.44 9.02 -15.23
C ASN A 5 -24.10 9.83 -13.96
N THR A 6 -25.04 10.03 -13.05
CA THR A 6 -24.81 10.85 -11.84
C THR A 6 -23.92 10.12 -10.82
N GLY A 7 -24.09 8.80 -10.68
CA GLY A 7 -23.27 7.98 -9.77
C GLY A 7 -21.80 7.87 -10.19
N LYS A 8 -21.53 7.70 -11.49
CA LYS A 8 -20.16 7.68 -12.04
C LYS A 8 -19.43 9.01 -11.83
N ASN A 9 -20.14 10.13 -11.97
CA ASN A 9 -19.59 11.46 -11.73
C ASN A 9 -19.28 11.73 -10.25
N LEU A 10 -20.09 11.21 -9.32
CA LEU A 10 -19.85 11.36 -7.88
C LEU A 10 -18.68 10.50 -7.39
N LEU A 11 -18.61 9.24 -7.85
CA LEU A 11 -17.53 8.31 -7.54
C LEU A 11 -16.18 8.77 -8.10
N PHE A 12 -16.17 9.32 -9.31
CA PHE A 12 -14.94 9.91 -9.86
C PHE A 12 -14.56 11.20 -9.11
N ARG A 13 -15.55 11.98 -8.67
CA ARG A 13 -15.31 13.20 -7.90
C ARG A 13 -14.68 12.90 -6.54
N HIS A 14 -15.07 11.83 -5.85
CA HIS A 14 -14.56 11.45 -4.50
C HIS A 14 -13.59 10.27 -4.50
N ARG A 15 -12.99 9.96 -5.63
CA ARG A 15 -12.11 8.80 -5.80
C ARG A 15 -10.94 8.78 -4.81
N PHE A 16 -10.38 9.94 -4.47
CA PHE A 16 -9.27 10.04 -3.52
C PHE A 16 -9.74 9.85 -2.07
N ALA A 17 -10.92 10.38 -1.71
CA ALA A 17 -11.49 10.14 -0.39
C ALA A 17 -11.78 8.66 -0.13
N VAL A 18 -12.28 7.93 -1.14
CA VAL A 18 -12.50 6.49 -1.03
C VAL A 18 -11.17 5.72 -0.93
N LEU A 19 -10.16 6.09 -1.73
CA LEU A 19 -8.82 5.48 -1.62
C LEU A 19 -8.24 5.68 -0.22
N PHE A 20 -8.36 6.90 0.32
CA PHE A 20 -7.90 7.24 1.67
C PHE A 20 -8.59 6.39 2.73
N ALA A 21 -9.92 6.25 2.65
CA ALA A 21 -10.69 5.42 3.57
C ALA A 21 -10.23 3.95 3.51
N LEU A 22 -10.04 3.40 2.30
CA LEU A 22 -9.54 2.03 2.13
C LEU A 22 -8.14 1.85 2.71
N LEU A 23 -7.23 2.80 2.47
CA LEU A 23 -5.87 2.79 3.04
C LEU A 23 -5.90 2.86 4.58
N LEU A 24 -6.79 3.68 5.15
CA LEU A 24 -6.96 3.74 6.61
C LEU A 24 -7.45 2.41 7.16
N CYS A 25 -8.42 1.78 6.49
CA CYS A 25 -8.90 0.45 6.87
C CYS A 25 -7.77 -0.58 6.83
N VAL A 26 -6.91 -0.57 5.80
CA VAL A 26 -5.78 -1.50 5.69
C VAL A 26 -4.79 -1.36 6.85
N ILE A 27 -4.54 -0.13 7.32
CA ILE A 27 -3.56 0.12 8.38
C ILE A 27 -4.17 -0.07 9.78
N LEU A 28 -5.39 0.39 9.99
CA LEU A 28 -6.00 0.43 11.32
C LEU A 28 -6.67 -0.89 11.70
N ILE A 29 -7.27 -1.63 10.77
CA ILE A 29 -8.06 -2.83 11.14
C ILE A 29 -7.19 -3.99 11.65
N PRO A 30 -6.08 -4.38 10.99
CA PRO A 30 -5.29 -5.55 11.40
C PRO A 30 -4.89 -5.61 12.88
N PRO A 31 -4.37 -4.53 13.51
CA PRO A 31 -3.93 -4.60 14.91
C PRO A 31 -5.06 -4.88 15.91
N TYR A 32 -6.32 -4.59 15.59
CA TYR A 32 -7.44 -4.87 16.49
C TYR A 32 -7.91 -6.33 16.45
N PHE A 33 -7.55 -7.09 15.41
CA PHE A 33 -8.10 -8.42 15.14
C PHE A 33 -7.02 -9.48 14.89
N GLU A 34 -5.82 -9.30 15.44
CA GLU A 34 -4.66 -10.19 15.21
C GLU A 34 -4.94 -11.68 15.53
N ASN A 35 -5.90 -11.98 16.42
CA ASN A 35 -6.24 -13.35 16.83
C ASN A 35 -7.38 -14.00 16.03
N ALA A 36 -8.00 -13.30 15.08
CA ALA A 36 -9.14 -13.81 14.33
C ALA A 36 -8.67 -14.61 13.10
N LEU A 37 -9.08 -15.87 12.96
CA LEU A 37 -8.71 -16.74 11.83
C LEU A 37 -9.08 -16.14 10.46
N TRP A 38 -10.10 -15.29 10.40
CA TRP A 38 -10.60 -14.67 9.16
C TRP A 38 -9.87 -13.38 8.77
N ILE A 39 -8.94 -12.89 9.61
CA ILE A 39 -8.32 -11.58 9.39
C ILE A 39 -7.39 -11.58 8.18
N GLY A 40 -6.70 -12.70 7.92
CA GLY A 40 -5.80 -12.84 6.77
C GLY A 40 -6.56 -12.76 5.44
N ASP A 41 -7.66 -13.51 5.31
CA ASP A 41 -8.52 -13.46 4.11
C ASP A 41 -9.14 -12.07 3.94
N PHE A 42 -9.67 -11.49 5.02
CA PHE A 42 -10.22 -10.13 5.01
C PHE A 42 -9.18 -9.10 4.52
N TRP A 43 -7.94 -9.20 5.01
CA TRP A 43 -6.85 -8.33 4.60
C TRP A 43 -6.50 -8.51 3.12
N ARG A 44 -6.41 -9.74 2.62
CA ARG A 44 -6.17 -10.03 1.19
C ARG A 44 -7.23 -9.39 0.30
N TRP A 45 -8.50 -9.51 0.66
CA TRP A 45 -9.60 -8.86 -0.05
C TRP A 45 -9.52 -7.34 0.00
N LEU A 46 -9.28 -6.78 1.18
CA LEU A 46 -9.20 -5.34 1.37
C LEU A 46 -8.00 -4.73 0.62
N PHE A 47 -6.86 -5.40 0.65
CA PHE A 47 -5.67 -5.00 -0.11
C PHE A 47 -5.91 -5.06 -1.62
N THR A 48 -6.57 -6.11 -2.11
CA THR A 48 -6.98 -6.20 -3.52
C THR A 48 -7.90 -5.03 -3.91
N LEU A 49 -8.84 -4.66 -3.03
CA LEU A 49 -9.69 -3.49 -3.24
C LEU A 49 -8.89 -2.18 -3.32
N VAL A 50 -7.87 -2.01 -2.46
CA VAL A 50 -6.95 -0.86 -2.53
C VAL A 50 -6.22 -0.83 -3.87
N LEU A 51 -5.68 -1.97 -4.33
CA LEU A 51 -4.98 -2.04 -5.61
C LEU A 51 -5.90 -1.63 -6.77
N LEU A 52 -7.10 -2.21 -6.84
CA LEU A 52 -8.09 -1.88 -7.88
C LEU A 52 -8.53 -0.42 -7.83
N TRP A 53 -8.75 0.11 -6.62
CA TRP A 53 -9.16 1.49 -6.44
C TRP A 53 -8.06 2.48 -6.80
N ALA A 54 -6.81 2.16 -6.44
CA ALA A 54 -5.64 2.92 -6.85
C ALA A 54 -5.53 2.98 -8.38
N LEU A 55 -5.73 1.87 -9.08
CA LEU A 55 -5.77 1.85 -10.55
C LEU A 55 -6.87 2.78 -11.10
N TYR A 56 -8.06 2.73 -10.49
CA TYR A 56 -9.17 3.61 -10.86
C TYR A 56 -8.85 5.10 -10.67
N THR A 57 -8.10 5.46 -9.62
CA THR A 57 -7.69 6.86 -9.41
C THR A 57 -6.79 7.39 -10.53
N VAL A 58 -5.99 6.52 -11.15
CA VAL A 58 -5.06 6.86 -12.23
C VAL A 58 -5.70 6.78 -13.62
N ALA A 59 -6.99 6.40 -13.70
CA ALA A 59 -7.70 6.23 -14.96
C ALA A 59 -7.76 7.49 -15.86
N GLY A 60 -7.45 8.67 -15.32
CA GLY A 60 -7.34 9.92 -16.08
C GLY A 60 -6.15 10.00 -17.04
N SER A 61 -5.09 9.19 -16.86
CA SER A 61 -3.92 9.18 -17.74
C SER A 61 -3.76 7.83 -18.43
N ARG A 62 -4.04 7.76 -19.74
CA ARG A 62 -3.99 6.49 -20.50
C ARG A 62 -2.63 5.79 -20.42
N ARG A 63 -1.52 6.55 -20.39
CA ARG A 63 -0.16 5.98 -20.28
C ARG A 63 0.06 5.31 -18.92
N VAL A 64 -0.25 6.03 -17.83
CA VAL A 64 -0.03 5.50 -16.48
C VAL A 64 -1.03 4.40 -16.16
N LEU A 65 -2.26 4.48 -16.66
CA LEU A 65 -3.27 3.43 -16.55
C LEU A 65 -2.76 2.12 -17.17
N ILE A 66 -2.22 2.15 -18.40
CA ILE A 66 -1.70 0.93 -19.05
C ILE A 66 -0.55 0.33 -18.25
N LEU A 67 0.41 1.17 -17.79
CA LEU A 67 1.54 0.69 -16.99
C LEU A 67 1.10 0.12 -15.64
N ALA A 68 0.19 0.81 -14.95
CA ALA A 68 -0.34 0.36 -13.67
C ALA A 68 -1.19 -0.92 -13.82
N ALA A 69 -1.99 -1.03 -14.89
CA ALA A 69 -2.76 -2.24 -15.18
C ALA A 69 -1.86 -3.43 -15.51
N LEU A 70 -0.78 -3.20 -16.27
CA LEU A 70 0.23 -4.22 -16.56
C LEU A 70 0.90 -4.73 -15.28
N MET A 71 1.20 -3.82 -14.33
CA MET A 71 1.81 -4.15 -13.04
C MET A 71 0.80 -4.67 -11.99
N LEU A 72 -0.49 -4.44 -12.19
CA LEU A 72 -1.54 -4.95 -11.31
C LEU A 72 -1.69 -6.47 -11.43
N VAL A 73 -1.56 -7.02 -12.64
CA VAL A 73 -1.66 -8.47 -12.87
C VAL A 73 -0.64 -9.27 -12.05
N PRO A 74 0.68 -8.95 -12.10
CA PRO A 74 1.66 -9.69 -11.31
C PRO A 74 1.49 -9.48 -9.80
N THR A 75 1.09 -8.28 -9.33
CA THR A 75 0.85 -8.01 -7.90
C THR A 75 -0.38 -8.76 -7.37
N MET A 76 -1.45 -8.85 -8.16
CA MET A 76 -2.60 -9.68 -7.80
C MET A 76 -2.27 -11.17 -7.88
N ALA A 77 -1.52 -11.60 -8.89
CA ALA A 77 -1.12 -12.99 -8.98
C ALA A 77 -0.25 -13.40 -7.77
N SER A 78 0.72 -12.57 -7.39
CA SER A 78 1.62 -12.87 -6.26
C SER A 78 0.89 -12.87 -4.92
N THR A 79 -0.01 -11.92 -4.67
CA THR A 79 -0.80 -11.87 -3.41
C THR A 79 -1.71 -13.09 -3.22
N TRP A 80 -2.26 -13.65 -4.30
CA TRP A 80 -3.15 -14.81 -4.24
C TRP A 80 -2.42 -16.16 -4.33
N LEU A 81 -1.28 -16.21 -5.03
CA LEU A 81 -0.45 -17.40 -5.16
C LEU A 81 0.57 -17.55 -4.02
N ALA A 82 0.80 -16.50 -3.23
CA ALA A 82 1.64 -16.57 -2.04
C ALA A 82 0.97 -17.43 -0.96
N ASP A 83 1.36 -18.69 -0.91
CA ASP A 83 1.08 -19.57 0.21
C ASP A 83 1.97 -19.20 1.41
N PRO A 84 1.44 -19.14 2.65
CA PRO A 84 2.20 -18.78 3.85
C PRO A 84 3.42 -19.67 4.18
N GLY A 85 3.63 -20.76 3.43
CA GLY A 85 4.73 -21.71 3.61
C GLY A 85 5.70 -21.81 2.42
N GLN A 86 5.60 -20.94 1.42
CA GLN A 86 6.45 -21.00 0.22
C GLN A 86 7.70 -20.09 0.27
N GLU A 87 8.68 -20.51 -0.53
CA GLU A 87 10.02 -19.96 -0.77
C GLU A 87 10.17 -18.44 -0.61
N ILE A 88 11.21 -18.02 0.15
CA ILE A 88 11.64 -16.62 0.35
C ILE A 88 11.67 -15.82 -0.96
N TYR A 89 11.99 -16.49 -2.07
CA TYR A 89 12.06 -15.91 -3.40
C TYR A 89 10.71 -15.34 -3.88
N LEU A 90 9.59 -16.02 -3.62
CA LEU A 90 8.26 -15.56 -4.05
C LEU A 90 7.82 -14.31 -3.29
N ALA A 91 8.10 -14.25 -1.99
CA ALA A 91 7.84 -13.06 -1.17
C ALA A 91 8.68 -11.86 -1.59
N TYR A 92 9.91 -12.09 -2.07
CA TYR A 92 10.77 -11.05 -2.62
C TYR A 92 10.20 -10.47 -3.93
N VAL A 93 9.78 -11.35 -4.85
CA VAL A 93 9.16 -10.94 -6.12
C VAL A 93 7.83 -10.21 -5.88
N ASP A 94 7.00 -10.67 -4.93
CA ASP A 94 5.77 -10.00 -4.54
C ASP A 94 6.03 -8.57 -4.08
N ASN A 95 6.95 -8.39 -3.12
CA ASN A 95 7.24 -7.07 -2.59
C ASN A 95 7.83 -6.13 -3.65
N ILE A 96 8.71 -6.61 -4.53
CA ILE A 96 9.24 -5.79 -5.64
C ILE A 96 8.12 -5.31 -6.55
N THR A 97 7.20 -6.20 -6.90
CA THR A 97 6.09 -5.84 -7.79
C THR A 97 5.17 -4.82 -7.11
N ASN A 98 4.90 -4.99 -5.82
CA ASN A 98 4.16 -4.02 -5.01
C ASN A 98 4.87 -2.65 -4.94
N ILE A 99 6.19 -2.63 -4.74
CA ILE A 99 7.00 -1.39 -4.74
C ILE A 99 6.87 -0.68 -6.08
N ILE A 100 7.04 -1.38 -7.20
CA ILE A 100 6.93 -0.79 -8.54
C ILE A 100 5.52 -0.21 -8.74
N TYR A 101 4.48 -0.97 -8.41
CA TYR A 101 3.10 -0.53 -8.53
C TYR A 101 2.84 0.75 -7.72
N PHE A 102 3.14 0.74 -6.42
CA PHE A 102 2.90 1.89 -5.56
C PHE A 102 3.77 3.11 -5.94
N THR A 103 4.99 2.89 -6.46
CA THR A 103 5.82 3.98 -6.98
C THR A 103 5.14 4.71 -8.14
N LEU A 104 4.53 3.97 -9.07
CA LEU A 104 3.77 4.55 -10.18
C LEU A 104 2.57 5.37 -9.69
N ILE A 105 1.84 4.85 -8.68
CA ILE A 105 0.71 5.58 -8.07
C ILE A 105 1.18 6.84 -7.36
N CYS A 106 2.28 6.77 -6.59
CA CYS A 106 2.89 7.91 -5.91
C CYS A 106 3.33 9.00 -6.91
N ALA A 107 4.01 8.60 -8.00
CA ALA A 107 4.44 9.53 -9.03
C ALA A 107 3.25 10.25 -9.68
N PHE A 108 2.16 9.53 -9.97
CA PHE A 108 0.93 10.11 -10.50
C PHE A 108 0.27 11.08 -9.52
N LEU A 109 0.09 10.67 -8.25
CA LEU A 109 -0.51 11.52 -7.22
C LEU A 109 0.33 12.77 -6.96
N GLY A 110 1.66 12.63 -6.88
CA GLY A 110 2.59 13.74 -6.73
C GLY A 110 2.49 14.72 -7.90
N GLN A 111 2.49 14.23 -9.15
CA GLN A 111 2.30 15.07 -10.33
C GLN A 111 0.95 15.78 -10.32
N TYR A 112 -0.12 15.08 -9.95
CA TYR A 112 -1.47 15.66 -9.83
C TYR A 112 -1.50 16.80 -8.81
N ILE A 113 -0.92 16.61 -7.63
CA ILE A 113 -0.87 17.62 -6.57
C ILE A 113 -0.05 18.83 -7.02
N LEU A 114 1.15 18.61 -7.57
CA LEU A 114 2.05 19.69 -7.99
C LEU A 114 1.53 20.50 -9.18
N THR A 115 0.72 19.90 -10.05
CA THR A 115 0.15 20.59 -11.22
C THR A 115 -1.16 21.33 -10.89
N THR A 116 -1.80 20.99 -9.77
CA THR A 116 -3.11 21.57 -9.43
C THR A 116 -2.98 22.99 -8.89
N ARG A 117 -3.54 23.96 -9.60
CA ARG A 117 -3.45 25.40 -9.26
C ARG A 117 -4.29 25.83 -8.05
N ARG A 118 -5.37 25.11 -7.73
CA ARG A 118 -6.28 25.44 -6.62
C ARG A 118 -6.38 24.26 -5.66
N VAL A 119 -6.00 24.48 -4.40
CA VAL A 119 -6.12 23.48 -3.35
C VAL A 119 -7.62 23.28 -3.05
N THR A 120 -8.13 22.11 -3.41
CA THR A 120 -9.49 21.66 -3.09
C THR A 120 -9.42 20.47 -2.13
N LEU A 121 -10.55 20.08 -1.53
CA LEU A 121 -10.60 18.89 -0.66
C LEU A 121 -10.06 17.63 -1.35
N GLU A 122 -10.28 17.47 -2.66
CA GLU A 122 -9.74 16.34 -3.43
C GLU A 122 -8.21 16.37 -3.53
N VAL A 123 -7.59 17.55 -3.55
CA VAL A 123 -6.12 17.68 -3.51
C VAL A 123 -5.60 17.28 -2.14
N ILE A 124 -6.31 17.65 -1.07
CA ILE A 124 -5.96 17.26 0.31
C ILE A 124 -6.05 15.75 0.47
N PHE A 125 -7.15 15.12 0.03
CA PHE A 125 -7.28 13.65 0.05
C PHE A 125 -6.22 12.95 -0.81
N ALA A 126 -5.90 13.49 -1.99
CA ALA A 126 -4.83 12.96 -2.82
C ALA A 126 -3.46 13.03 -2.11
N ALA A 127 -3.17 14.13 -1.41
CA ALA A 127 -1.95 14.29 -0.63
C ALA A 127 -1.89 13.34 0.57
N MET A 128 -3.01 13.13 1.27
CA MET A 128 -3.11 12.13 2.34
C MET A 128 -2.89 10.70 1.81
N CYS A 129 -3.51 10.36 0.67
CA CYS A 129 -3.26 9.07 0.00
C CYS A 129 -1.79 8.91 -0.36
N LEU A 130 -1.18 9.94 -0.96
CA LEU A 130 0.24 9.92 -1.32
C LEU A 130 1.11 9.65 -0.10
N TYR A 131 0.86 10.33 1.02
CA TYR A 131 1.60 10.13 2.26
C TYR A 131 1.47 8.70 2.80
N MET A 132 0.26 8.14 2.81
CA MET A 132 0.03 6.77 3.29
C MET A 132 0.66 5.72 2.37
N ILE A 133 0.55 5.89 1.05
CA ILE A 133 1.16 4.97 0.08
C ILE A 133 2.68 5.07 0.17
N LEU A 134 3.26 6.25 0.37
CA LEU A 134 4.70 6.40 0.62
C LEU A 134 5.15 5.64 1.86
N ALA A 135 4.36 5.66 2.94
CA ALA A 135 4.68 4.88 4.14
C ALA A 135 4.67 3.37 3.88
N ILE A 136 3.67 2.87 3.16
CA ILE A 136 3.58 1.46 2.77
C ILE A 136 4.73 1.06 1.83
N LEU A 137 5.08 1.95 0.89
CA LEU A 137 6.16 1.75 -0.07
C LEU A 137 7.52 1.62 0.64
N TRP A 138 7.82 2.53 1.56
CA TRP A 138 9.05 2.47 2.35
C TRP A 138 9.08 1.24 3.26
N ALA A 139 7.95 0.88 3.88
CA ALA A 139 7.85 -0.34 4.66
C ALA A 139 8.19 -1.58 3.83
N ALA A 140 7.66 -1.70 2.61
CA ALA A 140 7.98 -2.79 1.70
C ALA A 140 9.47 -2.81 1.29
N ILE A 141 10.09 -1.63 1.08
CA ILE A 141 11.53 -1.53 0.82
C ILE A 141 12.33 -2.05 2.03
N TYR A 142 12.00 -1.60 3.24
CA TYR A 142 12.70 -2.02 4.44
C TYR A 142 12.52 -3.52 4.72
N THR A 143 11.33 -4.07 4.50
CA THR A 143 11.10 -5.52 4.60
C THR A 143 11.93 -6.32 3.60
N ASN A 144 12.13 -5.83 2.37
CA ASN A 144 13.04 -6.50 1.42
C ASN A 144 14.51 -6.44 1.86
N LEU A 145 14.92 -5.29 2.41
CA LEU A 145 16.29 -5.14 2.92
C LEU A 145 16.53 -6.12 4.07
N GLU A 146 15.59 -6.23 5.00
CA GLU A 146 15.66 -7.20 6.10
C GLU A 146 15.66 -8.64 5.58
N LEU A 147 14.83 -8.96 4.58
CA LEU A 147 14.79 -10.30 3.99
C LEU A 147 16.12 -10.71 3.34
N TYR A 148 16.84 -9.74 2.74
CA TYR A 148 18.10 -9.99 2.04
C TYR A 148 19.31 -10.00 3.00
N TYR A 149 19.38 -9.03 3.92
CA TYR A 149 20.54 -8.85 4.79
C TYR A 149 20.40 -9.52 6.17
N LYS A 150 19.20 -9.99 6.56
CA LYS A 150 18.82 -10.69 7.81
C LYS A 150 19.12 -10.00 9.15
N ASP A 151 20.07 -9.07 9.16
CA ASP A 151 20.50 -8.27 10.32
C ASP A 151 20.46 -6.76 9.99
N ALA A 152 19.62 -6.34 9.03
CA ALA A 152 19.54 -4.93 8.66
C ALA A 152 18.84 -4.11 9.75
N PHE A 153 17.92 -4.73 10.50
CA PHE A 153 17.16 -4.09 11.57
C PHE A 153 17.19 -4.90 12.86
N THR A 154 17.23 -4.19 13.98
CA THR A 154 17.04 -4.77 15.32
C THR A 154 15.68 -4.37 15.87
N PHE A 155 14.94 -5.34 16.38
CA PHE A 155 13.60 -5.19 16.93
C PHE A 155 13.65 -5.42 18.44
N ASN A 156 13.38 -4.38 19.24
CA ASN A 156 13.51 -4.44 20.71
C ASN A 156 14.88 -4.96 21.19
N GLY A 157 15.96 -4.63 20.46
CA GLY A 157 17.32 -5.07 20.76
C GLY A 157 17.66 -6.51 20.36
N GLN A 158 16.78 -7.19 19.60
CA GLN A 158 17.01 -8.55 19.09
C GLN A 158 16.83 -8.61 17.58
N LEU A 159 17.40 -9.63 16.93
CA LEU A 159 17.18 -9.90 15.52
C LEU A 159 15.75 -10.46 15.30
N ALA A 160 15.18 -10.27 14.11
CA ALA A 160 13.84 -10.72 13.79
C ALA A 160 13.64 -12.23 14.07
N VAL A 161 14.66 -13.03 13.76
CA VAL A 161 14.66 -14.49 13.99
C VAL A 161 14.61 -14.84 15.48
N ASP A 162 15.41 -14.15 16.31
CA ASP A 162 15.50 -14.40 17.75
C ASP A 162 14.27 -13.90 18.52
N ALA A 163 13.64 -12.86 18.00
CA ALA A 163 12.38 -12.33 18.53
C ALA A 163 11.13 -13.11 18.08
N GLY A 164 11.30 -14.21 17.31
CA GLY A 164 10.19 -15.02 16.80
C GLY A 164 9.28 -14.29 15.82
N VAL A 165 9.81 -13.26 15.14
CA VAL A 165 9.06 -12.35 14.28
C VAL A 165 8.85 -13.01 12.91
N VAL A 166 7.62 -13.39 12.62
CA VAL A 166 7.20 -13.87 11.29
C VAL A 166 7.15 -12.68 10.31
N GLN A 167 7.22 -12.94 9.01
CA GLN A 167 7.26 -11.91 7.97
C GLN A 167 6.14 -10.85 8.09
N GLU A 168 4.93 -11.25 8.48
CA GLU A 168 3.83 -10.30 8.72
C GLU A 168 4.12 -9.33 9.88
N SER A 169 4.74 -9.79 10.96
CA SER A 169 5.13 -8.93 12.07
C SER A 169 6.30 -8.00 11.71
N VAL A 170 7.24 -8.45 10.86
CA VAL A 170 8.30 -7.59 10.32
C VAL A 170 7.68 -6.44 9.52
N PHE A 171 6.74 -6.76 8.62
CA PHE A 171 6.08 -5.73 7.80
C PHE A 171 5.33 -4.70 8.65
N ARG A 172 4.62 -5.13 9.71
CA ARG A 172 3.95 -4.21 10.65
C ARG A 172 4.94 -3.25 11.34
N GLN A 173 6.09 -3.76 11.78
CA GLN A 173 7.13 -2.94 12.39
C GLN A 173 7.78 -1.98 11.38
N MET A 174 7.98 -2.42 10.14
CA MET A 174 8.50 -1.56 9.07
C MET A 174 7.51 -0.44 8.67
N ILE A 175 6.19 -0.71 8.72
CA ILE A 175 5.18 0.33 8.56
C ILE A 175 5.31 1.38 9.66
N TYR A 176 5.37 0.95 10.93
CA TYR A 176 5.54 1.86 12.06
C TYR A 176 6.80 2.72 11.89
N PHE A 177 7.94 2.08 11.62
CA PHE A 177 9.22 2.76 11.39
C PHE A 177 9.09 3.79 10.25
N SER A 178 8.50 3.40 9.13
CA SER A 178 8.30 4.32 8.00
C SER A 178 7.45 5.54 8.36
N PHE A 179 6.37 5.39 9.12
CA PHE A 179 5.55 6.53 9.54
C PHE A 179 6.31 7.47 10.48
N VAL A 180 7.07 6.91 11.43
CA VAL A 180 7.91 7.68 12.37
C VAL A 180 9.00 8.47 11.63
N THR A 181 9.61 7.87 10.60
CA THR A 181 10.60 8.56 9.75
C THR A 181 9.96 9.65 8.89
N LEU A 182 8.86 9.35 8.20
CA LEU A 182 8.18 10.32 7.32
C LEU A 182 7.60 11.51 8.09
N SER A 183 7.15 11.28 9.33
CA SER A 183 6.67 12.33 10.23
C SER A 183 7.80 13.04 10.99
N THR A 184 9.06 12.64 10.76
CA THR A 184 10.25 13.19 11.42
C THR A 184 10.23 13.06 12.95
N LEU A 185 9.42 12.15 13.49
CA LEU A 185 9.35 11.88 14.93
C LEU A 185 10.64 11.20 15.42
N GLY A 186 11.17 10.26 14.62
CA GLY A 186 12.49 9.68 14.84
C GLY A 186 12.74 9.13 16.25
N TYR A 187 11.77 8.39 16.82
CA TYR A 187 11.86 7.90 18.20
C TYR A 187 13.09 7.02 18.48
N GLY A 188 13.65 6.39 17.43
CA GLY A 188 14.74 5.42 17.56
C GLY A 188 14.24 4.15 18.22
#